data_AF-A0AA38KQD4-F1
#
_entry.id   AF-A0AA38KQD4-F1
#
_cell.length_a   1.000
_cell.length_b   1.000
_cell.length_c   1.000
_cell.angle_alpha   90.00
_cell.angle_beta   90.00
_cell.angle_gamma   90.00
#
_symmetry.space_group_name_H-M   'P 1'
#
loop_
_entity.id
_entity.type
_entity.pdbx_description
1 polymer ?
#
loop_
_entity_poly.entity_id
_entity_poly.type
_entity_poly.pdbx_seq_one_letter_code
_entity_poly.pdbx_strand_id
1 'polypeptide(L)'
;ELCKHPLSTLKLVGALFLSNVGNTRVSLLRSPLHHTAVNTFFSKRFHTRGGPILENVFTQLKKLTLDRVGWWTLNNIARDSLYNGFRSVTELHLRHVSFSDIQELQVLICSFPLLERLHLTLQQPSASYSVVKNPTGLQLPKRLYAIDITTVDEATFQGLSVITPCPSLRQFCWRSNVFYELEDECRNVGEFLEATGSSLVELSLIFNVDMLSNDIRIRQPTNKVAIQQFMRFHDCVDLTKNPSLQRVTLDIRPDPYLVLFLQYAIRNEQALSVQSLYIPFLENVIFSLNPRILSNEGLTQNDLDIALQQPALANLRRLEFGVQGFFPRQSVTEKIAQVLSGLMERPMLLLPNQDDCAA
;
A
#
# COMPACT_ATOMS: atom_id res chain seq x y z
N GLU A 1 9.65 -20.98 -32.80
CA GLU A 1 8.95 -22.15 -32.21
C GLU A 1 7.79 -21.78 -31.29
N LEU A 2 7.85 -20.64 -30.57
CA LEU A 2 6.79 -20.13 -29.67
C LEU A 2 5.37 -20.07 -30.27
N CYS A 3 5.22 -19.92 -31.60
CA CYS A 3 3.92 -19.86 -32.28
C CYS A 3 3.42 -21.20 -32.84
N LYS A 4 4.22 -22.27 -32.80
CA LYS A 4 3.84 -23.57 -33.40
C LYS A 4 2.98 -24.43 -32.45
N HIS A 5 3.13 -24.25 -31.14
CA HIS A 5 2.33 -24.93 -30.12
C HIS A 5 1.98 -23.95 -28.98
N PRO A 6 0.85 -23.23 -29.07
CA PRO A 6 0.48 -22.23 -28.06
C PRO A 6 0.44 -22.81 -26.64
N LEU A 7 0.06 -24.07 -26.47
CA LEU A 7 0.03 -24.74 -25.16
C LEU A 7 1.42 -24.95 -24.52
N SER A 8 2.47 -25.20 -25.30
CA SER A 8 3.83 -25.32 -24.72
C SER A 8 4.39 -23.97 -24.30
N THR A 9 3.99 -22.91 -24.98
CA THR A 9 4.39 -21.53 -24.65
C THR A 9 3.66 -21.01 -23.41
N LEU A 10 2.37 -21.32 -23.25
CA LEU A 10 1.58 -20.86 -22.11
C LEU A 10 2.05 -21.44 -20.77
N LYS A 11 2.68 -22.62 -20.77
CA LYS A 11 3.30 -23.22 -19.58
C LYS A 11 4.43 -22.38 -18.98
N LEU A 12 5.05 -21.51 -19.80
CA LEU A 12 6.17 -20.65 -19.39
C LEU A 12 5.69 -19.28 -18.89
N VAL A 13 4.39 -19.00 -18.92
CA VAL A 13 3.84 -17.71 -18.49
C VAL A 13 3.96 -17.59 -16.97
N GLY A 14 4.88 -16.73 -16.52
CA GLY A 14 5.10 -16.45 -15.10
C GLY A 14 4.15 -15.40 -14.50
N ALA A 15 3.48 -14.60 -15.34
CA ALA A 15 2.56 -13.57 -14.88
C ALA A 15 1.31 -13.50 -15.76
N LEU A 16 0.14 -13.40 -15.14
CA LEU A 16 -1.16 -13.31 -15.80
C LEU A 16 -1.93 -12.11 -15.23
N PHE A 17 -2.31 -11.19 -16.11
CA PHE A 17 -3.13 -10.03 -15.79
C PHE A 17 -4.47 -10.18 -16.48
N LEU A 18 -5.54 -10.22 -15.69
CA LEU A 18 -6.92 -10.28 -16.17
C LEU A 18 -7.65 -9.06 -15.65
N SER A 19 -8.17 -8.26 -16.56
CA SER A 19 -8.94 -7.08 -16.21
C SER A 19 -10.26 -7.05 -16.96
N ASN A 20 -11.30 -6.60 -16.27
CA ASN A 20 -12.61 -6.35 -16.85
C ASN A 20 -12.75 -4.88 -17.26
N VAL A 21 -11.80 -4.38 -18.07
CA VAL A 21 -11.95 -3.06 -18.71
C VAL A 21 -12.92 -3.20 -19.88
N GLY A 22 -14.22 -3.18 -19.59
CA GLY A 22 -15.22 -2.92 -20.61
C GLY A 22 -15.04 -1.51 -21.17
N ASN A 23 -15.45 -1.29 -22.43
CA ASN A 23 -15.50 0.04 -23.02
C ASN A 23 -16.46 0.91 -22.18
N THR A 24 -15.92 1.75 -21.31
CA THR A 24 -16.65 2.61 -20.34
C THR A 24 -17.61 3.60 -21.02
N ARG A 25 -17.63 3.64 -22.36
CA ARG A 25 -18.58 4.38 -23.19
C ARG A 25 -19.91 3.67 -23.42
N VAL A 26 -20.05 2.38 -23.09
CA VAL A 26 -21.28 1.61 -23.35
C VAL A 26 -22.18 1.60 -22.11
N SER A 27 -23.05 2.61 -22.05
CA SER A 27 -24.21 2.82 -21.16
C SER A 27 -23.95 2.85 -19.65
N LEU A 28 -24.54 3.86 -19.00
CA LEU A 28 -24.57 4.13 -17.55
C LEU A 28 -25.11 2.98 -16.67
N LEU A 29 -25.54 1.85 -17.27
CA LEU A 29 -26.24 0.76 -16.61
C LEU A 29 -25.38 -0.47 -16.32
N ARG A 30 -24.18 -0.61 -16.92
CA ARG A 30 -23.33 -1.80 -16.69
C ARG A 30 -22.05 -1.42 -15.96
N SER A 31 -22.02 -1.70 -14.65
CA SER A 31 -20.78 -1.61 -13.86
C SER A 31 -19.69 -2.49 -14.52
N PRO A 32 -18.43 -2.03 -14.62
CA PRO A 32 -17.30 -2.82 -15.13
C PRO A 32 -17.18 -4.21 -14.48
N LEU A 33 -17.69 -4.33 -13.25
CA LEU A 33 -17.72 -5.56 -12.48
C LEU A 33 -18.66 -6.64 -13.03
N HIS A 34 -19.63 -6.31 -13.90
CA HIS A 34 -20.64 -7.23 -14.45
C HIS A 34 -20.22 -7.99 -15.73
N HIS A 35 -19.02 -7.74 -16.24
CA HIS A 35 -18.65 -8.27 -17.55
C HIS A 35 -18.17 -9.74 -17.48
N THR A 36 -18.71 -10.60 -18.34
CA THR A 36 -18.59 -12.07 -18.25
C THR A 36 -17.29 -12.63 -18.85
N ALA A 37 -16.38 -11.79 -19.35
CA ALA A 37 -15.15 -12.25 -19.99
C ALA A 37 -14.24 -13.05 -19.04
N VAL A 38 -14.05 -12.55 -17.82
CA VAL A 38 -13.25 -13.23 -16.80
C VAL A 38 -13.89 -14.58 -16.42
N ASN A 39 -15.21 -14.60 -16.22
CA ASN A 39 -15.96 -15.83 -15.98
C ASN A 39 -15.80 -16.83 -17.14
N THR A 40 -15.93 -16.35 -18.39
CA THR A 40 -15.80 -17.18 -19.59
C THR A 40 -14.39 -17.74 -19.71
N PHE A 41 -13.37 -16.93 -19.44
CA PHE A 41 -11.98 -17.36 -19.44
C PHE A 41 -11.76 -18.51 -18.45
N PHE A 42 -12.15 -18.32 -17.19
CA PHE A 42 -11.99 -19.34 -16.14
C PHE A 42 -12.92 -20.55 -16.28
N SER A 43 -14.03 -20.41 -17.00
CA SER A 43 -14.92 -21.53 -17.32
C SER A 43 -14.49 -22.30 -18.57
N LYS A 44 -13.58 -21.76 -19.37
CA LYS A 44 -13.27 -22.31 -20.70
C LYS A 44 -12.45 -23.59 -20.57
N ARG A 45 -12.99 -24.67 -21.14
CA ARG A 45 -12.22 -25.87 -21.43
C ARG A 45 -11.52 -25.68 -22.76
N PHE A 46 -10.21 -25.86 -22.81
CA PHE A 46 -9.45 -25.63 -24.03
C PHE A 46 -9.64 -26.74 -25.08
N HIS A 47 -10.21 -27.90 -24.72
CA HIS A 47 -10.52 -28.98 -25.66
C HIS A 47 -11.94 -29.56 -25.49
N THR A 48 -12.55 -29.92 -26.63
CA THR A 48 -13.88 -30.53 -26.77
C THR A 48 -14.03 -31.92 -26.11
N ARG A 49 -12.93 -32.55 -25.70
CA ARG A 49 -12.91 -33.85 -24.99
C ARG A 49 -12.56 -33.74 -23.50
N GLY A 50 -12.79 -32.58 -22.87
CA GLY A 50 -12.47 -32.37 -21.44
C GLY A 50 -10.99 -32.15 -21.17
N GLY A 51 -10.24 -31.62 -22.15
CA GLY A 51 -8.82 -31.31 -21.96
C GLY A 51 -8.57 -30.15 -20.99
N PRO A 52 -7.29 -29.80 -20.79
CA PRO A 52 -6.81 -29.09 -19.60
C PRO A 52 -7.57 -27.79 -19.33
N ILE A 53 -7.97 -27.62 -18.07
CA ILE A 53 -8.43 -26.36 -17.49
C ILE A 53 -7.22 -25.39 -17.44
N LEU A 54 -7.46 -24.08 -17.34
CA LEU A 54 -6.41 -23.04 -17.35
C LEU A 54 -5.20 -23.35 -16.46
N GLU A 55 -5.42 -23.94 -15.29
CA GLU A 55 -4.36 -24.30 -14.35
C GLU A 55 -3.35 -25.31 -14.90
N ASN A 56 -3.82 -26.24 -15.73
CA ASN A 56 -2.98 -27.23 -16.39
C ASN A 56 -2.20 -26.61 -17.58
N VAL A 57 -2.61 -25.41 -18.00
CA VAL A 57 -1.94 -24.61 -19.02
C VAL A 57 -0.92 -23.67 -18.38
N PHE A 58 -1.26 -23.05 -17.25
CA PHE A 58 -0.45 -22.05 -16.54
C PHE A 58 0.28 -22.64 -15.32
N THR A 59 0.99 -23.74 -15.53
CA THR A 59 1.63 -24.53 -14.44
C THR A 59 2.77 -23.80 -13.71
N GLN A 60 3.32 -22.74 -14.30
CA GLN A 60 4.42 -21.95 -13.72
C GLN A 60 4.01 -20.54 -13.31
N LEU A 61 2.70 -20.26 -13.26
CA LEU A 61 2.20 -18.93 -12.94
C LEU A 61 2.63 -18.50 -11.54
N LYS A 62 3.39 -17.41 -11.44
CA LYS A 62 3.87 -16.83 -10.17
C LYS A 62 3.07 -15.63 -9.74
N LYS A 63 2.69 -14.77 -10.68
CA LYS A 63 1.92 -13.56 -10.43
C LYS A 63 0.54 -13.66 -11.06
N LEU A 64 -0.51 -13.55 -10.26
CA LEU A 64 -1.89 -13.43 -10.74
C LEU A 64 -2.44 -12.05 -10.38
N THR A 65 -2.98 -11.34 -11.36
CA THR A 65 -3.69 -10.08 -11.13
C THR A 65 -5.11 -10.19 -11.65
N LEU A 66 -6.08 -9.91 -10.76
CA LEU A 66 -7.48 -9.73 -11.08
C LEU A 66 -7.82 -8.25 -10.89
N ASP A 67 -8.31 -7.61 -11.94
CA ASP A 67 -8.60 -6.18 -11.95
C ASP A 67 -10.05 -5.93 -12.39
N ARG A 68 -10.79 -5.13 -11.59
CA ARG A 68 -12.20 -4.76 -11.83
C ARG A 68 -13.12 -5.96 -12.02
N VAL A 69 -13.02 -6.96 -11.13
CA VAL A 69 -13.83 -8.19 -11.21
C VAL A 69 -14.89 -8.19 -10.10
N GLY A 70 -16.17 -8.32 -10.48
CA GLY A 70 -17.24 -8.64 -9.53
C GLY A 70 -17.27 -10.14 -9.29
N TRP A 71 -16.90 -10.60 -8.11
CA TRP A 71 -16.77 -12.02 -7.77
C TRP A 71 -18.07 -12.80 -7.98
N TRP A 72 -19.22 -12.16 -7.72
CA TRP A 72 -20.55 -12.71 -7.97
C TRP A 72 -20.83 -13.08 -9.43
N THR A 73 -20.07 -12.51 -10.38
CA THR A 73 -20.23 -12.82 -11.81
C THR A 73 -19.55 -14.12 -12.22
N LEU A 74 -18.67 -14.66 -11.38
CA LEU A 74 -18.01 -15.93 -11.60
C LEU A 74 -18.99 -17.06 -11.25
N ASN A 75 -19.17 -17.99 -12.17
CA ASN A 75 -19.88 -19.24 -11.89
C ASN A 75 -18.99 -20.19 -11.06
N ASN A 76 -19.58 -21.30 -10.60
CA ASN A 76 -18.86 -22.25 -9.75
C ASN A 76 -17.60 -22.82 -10.43
N ILE A 77 -17.65 -23.11 -11.73
CA ILE A 77 -16.49 -23.65 -12.47
C ILE A 77 -15.32 -22.65 -12.45
N ALA A 78 -15.61 -21.37 -12.70
CA ALA A 78 -14.61 -20.31 -12.68
C ALA A 78 -14.00 -20.13 -11.28
N ARG A 79 -14.84 -20.13 -10.24
CA ARG A 79 -14.39 -20.04 -8.84
C ARG A 79 -13.55 -21.26 -8.46
N ASP A 80 -13.99 -22.47 -8.78
CA ASP A 80 -13.27 -23.71 -8.50
C ASP A 80 -11.90 -23.75 -9.18
N SER A 81 -11.81 -23.23 -10.40
CA SER A 81 -10.53 -23.11 -11.13
C SER A 81 -9.58 -22.14 -10.43
N LEU A 82 -10.08 -21.01 -9.92
CA LEU A 82 -9.30 -20.07 -9.13
C LEU A 82 -8.85 -20.66 -7.79
N TYR A 83 -9.75 -21.36 -7.07
CA TYR A 83 -9.44 -21.96 -5.78
C TYR A 83 -8.47 -23.16 -5.88
N ASN A 84 -8.57 -23.97 -6.92
CA ASN A 84 -7.81 -25.23 -6.97
C ASN A 84 -6.62 -25.20 -7.91
N GLY A 85 -6.63 -24.28 -8.87
CA GLY A 85 -5.79 -24.38 -10.05
C GLY A 85 -4.38 -23.81 -9.90
N PHE A 86 -4.25 -22.59 -9.41
CA PHE A 86 -3.01 -21.82 -9.55
C PHE A 86 -2.09 -21.95 -8.33
N ARG A 87 -1.75 -23.20 -7.96
CA ARG A 87 -0.95 -23.53 -6.76
C ARG A 87 0.47 -22.94 -6.76
N SER A 88 1.00 -22.59 -7.92
CA SER A 88 2.35 -22.05 -8.08
C SER A 88 2.48 -20.55 -7.78
N VAL A 89 1.35 -19.84 -7.62
CA VAL A 89 1.29 -18.39 -7.44
C VAL A 89 1.91 -18.00 -6.11
N THR A 90 2.81 -17.02 -6.17
CA THR A 90 3.49 -16.40 -5.03
C THR A 90 3.06 -14.95 -4.83
N GLU A 91 2.46 -14.32 -5.84
CA GLU A 91 2.00 -12.93 -5.78
C GLU A 91 0.59 -12.78 -6.34
N LEU A 92 -0.33 -12.29 -5.50
CA LEU A 92 -1.73 -12.06 -5.86
C LEU A 92 -2.06 -10.57 -5.78
N HIS A 93 -2.60 -10.03 -6.87
CA HIS A 93 -3.10 -8.66 -6.93
C HIS A 93 -4.61 -8.69 -7.16
N LEU A 94 -5.35 -8.14 -6.22
CA LEU A 94 -6.79 -7.93 -6.30
C LEU A 94 -7.02 -6.42 -6.42
N ARG A 95 -7.22 -5.94 -7.64
CA ARG A 95 -7.42 -4.52 -7.94
C ARG A 95 -8.86 -4.23 -8.27
N HIS A 96 -9.51 -3.37 -7.52
CA HIS A 96 -10.93 -3.07 -7.67
C HIS A 96 -11.82 -4.32 -7.76
N VAL A 97 -11.50 -5.36 -7.00
CA VAL A 97 -12.29 -6.60 -6.95
C VAL A 97 -13.39 -6.42 -5.93
N SER A 98 -14.59 -6.90 -6.22
CA SER A 98 -15.72 -6.78 -5.31
C SER A 98 -16.28 -8.15 -5.00
N PHE A 99 -16.45 -8.45 -3.71
CA PHE A 99 -16.93 -9.73 -3.21
C PHE A 99 -18.33 -9.53 -2.64
N SER A 100 -19.26 -10.46 -2.86
CA SER A 100 -20.56 -10.38 -2.17
C SER A 100 -20.45 -10.77 -0.69
N ASP A 101 -19.52 -11.67 -0.39
CA ASP A 101 -19.17 -12.10 0.95
C ASP A 101 -17.67 -11.97 1.14
N ILE A 102 -17.25 -11.24 2.16
CA ILE A 102 -15.83 -11.03 2.46
C ILE A 102 -15.13 -12.34 2.87
N GLN A 103 -15.87 -13.39 3.27
CA GLN A 103 -15.28 -14.71 3.51
C GLN A 103 -14.75 -15.36 2.22
N GLU A 104 -15.34 -15.05 1.06
CA GLU A 104 -14.82 -15.54 -0.23
C GLU A 104 -13.41 -14.99 -0.52
N LEU A 105 -13.09 -13.79 -0.01
CA LEU A 105 -11.72 -13.26 -0.06
C LEU A 105 -10.76 -14.15 0.73
N GLN A 106 -11.16 -14.59 1.93
CA GLN A 106 -10.34 -15.49 2.75
C GLN A 106 -10.07 -16.81 2.04
N VAL A 107 -11.15 -17.44 1.53
CA VAL A 107 -11.07 -18.71 0.80
C VAL A 107 -10.15 -18.56 -0.39
N LEU A 108 -10.28 -17.47 -1.15
CA LEU A 108 -9.41 -17.18 -2.27
C LEU A 108 -7.94 -17.05 -1.86
N ILE A 109 -7.61 -16.25 -0.85
CA ILE A 109 -6.24 -16.06 -0.38
C ILE A 109 -5.63 -17.40 0.08
N CYS A 110 -6.37 -18.16 0.88
CA CYS A 110 -5.95 -19.46 1.42
C CYS A 110 -5.79 -20.54 0.33
N SER A 111 -6.38 -20.33 -0.84
CA SER A 111 -6.29 -21.26 -1.97
C SER A 111 -4.89 -21.31 -2.62
N PHE A 112 -4.06 -20.29 -2.36
CA PHE A 112 -2.69 -20.16 -2.85
C PHE A 112 -1.66 -20.53 -1.77
N PRO A 113 -1.24 -21.81 -1.65
CA PRO A 113 -0.37 -22.27 -0.56
C PRO A 113 1.04 -21.68 -0.59
N LEU A 114 1.50 -21.20 -1.75
CA LEU A 114 2.81 -20.58 -1.95
C LEU A 114 2.76 -19.04 -1.93
N LEU A 115 1.62 -18.45 -1.55
CA LEU A 115 1.46 -17.00 -1.57
C LEU A 115 2.43 -16.32 -0.60
N GLU A 116 3.18 -15.36 -1.13
CA GLU A 116 4.20 -14.58 -0.43
C GLU A 116 3.79 -13.11 -0.33
N ARG A 117 3.14 -12.59 -1.38
CA ARG A 117 2.78 -11.18 -1.52
C ARG A 117 1.31 -11.02 -1.90
N LEU A 118 0.60 -10.15 -1.19
CA LEU A 118 -0.79 -9.79 -1.47
C LEU A 118 -0.89 -8.28 -1.70
N HIS A 119 -1.50 -7.89 -2.82
CA HIS A 119 -1.88 -6.50 -3.08
C HIS A 119 -3.40 -6.40 -3.13
N LEU A 120 -3.97 -5.55 -2.27
CA LEU A 120 -5.41 -5.47 -2.03
C LEU A 120 -5.95 -4.06 -2.30
N THR A 121 -6.92 -3.99 -3.19
CA THR A 121 -7.74 -2.80 -3.45
C THR A 121 -9.13 -3.33 -3.78
N LEU A 122 -10.05 -3.28 -2.82
CA LEU A 122 -11.40 -3.83 -3.01
C LEU A 122 -12.39 -2.73 -3.33
N GLN A 123 -13.50 -3.10 -3.95
CA GLN A 123 -14.66 -2.24 -4.15
C GLN A 123 -15.85 -2.75 -3.37
N GLN A 124 -16.62 -1.84 -2.79
CA GLN A 124 -17.86 -2.19 -2.11
C GLN A 124 -18.89 -2.73 -3.12
N PRO A 125 -19.61 -3.81 -2.80
CA PRO A 125 -20.76 -4.22 -3.57
C PRO A 125 -21.85 -3.17 -3.42
N SER A 126 -22.81 -3.15 -4.33
CA SER A 126 -23.99 -2.28 -4.21
C SER A 126 -24.87 -2.60 -2.98
N ALA A 127 -24.60 -3.70 -2.27
CA ALA A 127 -25.26 -4.07 -1.03
C ALA A 127 -24.22 -4.12 0.09
N SER A 128 -24.55 -3.56 1.25
CA SER A 128 -23.70 -3.57 2.44
C SER A 128 -23.32 -5.00 2.82
N TYR A 129 -22.05 -5.22 3.13
CA TYR A 129 -21.57 -6.50 3.66
C TYR A 129 -22.28 -6.81 4.97
N SER A 130 -22.83 -8.01 5.10
CA SER A 130 -23.21 -8.53 6.41
C SER A 130 -21.93 -8.82 7.19
N VAL A 131 -21.68 -8.04 8.25
CA VAL A 131 -20.59 -8.30 9.19
C VAL A 131 -20.87 -9.63 9.89
N VAL A 132 -20.15 -10.68 9.52
CA VAL A 132 -20.25 -11.99 10.17
C VAL A 132 -19.00 -12.22 11.03
N LYS A 133 -19.23 -12.69 12.26
CA LYS A 133 -18.21 -13.00 13.26
C LYS A 133 -17.31 -14.17 12.80
N ASN A 134 -15.99 -14.03 13.00
CA ASN A 134 -14.92 -15.00 12.77
C ASN A 134 -15.21 -16.44 13.29
N PRO A 135 -14.50 -17.49 12.78
CA PRO A 135 -14.08 -17.69 11.39
C PRO A 135 -14.34 -19.14 10.91
N THR A 136 -14.38 -19.34 9.59
CA THR A 136 -14.04 -20.65 9.02
C THR A 136 -12.61 -20.97 9.46
N GLY A 137 -12.31 -22.21 9.88
CA GLY A 137 -11.00 -22.61 10.44
C GLY A 137 -9.80 -22.55 9.47
N LEU A 138 -9.86 -21.68 8.46
CA LEU A 138 -8.82 -21.45 7.46
C LEU A 138 -7.67 -20.65 8.06
N GLN A 139 -6.46 -21.11 7.79
CA GLN A 139 -5.23 -20.43 8.16
C GLN A 139 -4.65 -19.74 6.93
N LEU A 140 -4.24 -18.49 7.08
CA LEU A 140 -3.54 -17.77 6.03
C LEU A 140 -2.26 -18.52 5.60
N PRO A 141 -1.84 -18.40 4.33
CA PRO A 141 -0.61 -19.02 3.87
C PRO A 141 0.58 -18.60 4.73
N LYS A 142 1.31 -19.57 5.30
CA LYS A 142 2.46 -19.31 6.20
C LYS A 142 3.60 -18.52 5.56
N ARG A 143 3.61 -18.45 4.23
CA ARG A 143 4.60 -17.71 3.44
C ARG A 143 4.18 -16.27 3.16
N LEU A 144 2.94 -15.87 3.47
CA LEU A 144 2.45 -14.53 3.22
C LEU A 144 3.16 -13.55 4.15
N TYR A 145 4.18 -12.87 3.62
CA TYR A 145 5.04 -11.97 4.40
C TYR A 145 4.94 -10.51 3.96
N ALA A 146 4.31 -10.22 2.82
CA ALA A 146 4.14 -8.86 2.33
C ALA A 146 2.68 -8.58 1.95
N ILE A 147 2.12 -7.52 2.52
CA ILE A 147 0.78 -7.02 2.19
C ILE A 147 0.89 -5.55 1.79
N ASP A 148 0.30 -5.21 0.66
CA ASP A 148 0.14 -3.83 0.18
C ASP A 148 -1.35 -3.54 0.01
N ILE A 149 -1.86 -2.56 0.73
CA ILE A 149 -3.25 -2.11 0.60
C ILE A 149 -3.27 -0.72 -0.02
N THR A 150 -4.17 -0.53 -0.98
CA THR A 150 -4.54 0.79 -1.45
C THR A 150 -6.00 1.01 -1.15
N THR A 151 -6.28 1.99 -0.31
CA THR A 151 -7.59 2.18 0.28
C THR A 151 -8.33 3.23 -0.52
N VAL A 152 -9.38 2.74 -1.15
CA VAL A 152 -10.28 3.50 -2.02
C VAL A 152 -11.72 3.40 -1.55
N ASP A 153 -12.04 2.38 -0.75
CA ASP A 153 -13.39 2.00 -0.34
C ASP A 153 -13.37 1.25 1.00
N GLU A 154 -14.48 1.36 1.76
CA GLU A 154 -14.70 0.69 3.05
C GLU A 154 -14.41 -0.82 3.01
N ALA A 155 -14.73 -1.46 1.87
CA ALA A 155 -14.51 -2.87 1.61
C ALA A 155 -13.06 -3.31 1.84
N THR A 156 -12.09 -2.46 1.54
CA THR A 156 -10.67 -2.79 1.68
C THR A 156 -10.29 -2.95 3.16
N PHE A 157 -10.86 -2.13 4.05
CA PHE A 157 -10.64 -2.23 5.49
C PHE A 157 -11.35 -3.44 6.09
N GLN A 158 -12.57 -3.72 5.64
CA GLN A 158 -13.24 -4.97 6.03
C GLN A 158 -12.43 -6.20 5.61
N GLY A 159 -11.74 -6.12 4.46
CA GLY A 159 -10.78 -7.12 4.02
C GLY A 159 -9.58 -7.32 4.97
N LEU A 160 -9.17 -6.28 5.72
CA LEU A 160 -8.13 -6.43 6.75
C LEU A 160 -8.57 -7.40 7.84
N SER A 161 -9.82 -7.29 8.32
CA SER A 161 -10.35 -8.20 9.36
C SER A 161 -10.24 -9.68 9.00
N VAL A 162 -10.32 -10.00 7.69
CA VAL A 162 -10.21 -11.35 7.14
C VAL A 162 -8.78 -11.87 7.13
N ILE A 163 -7.81 -10.97 7.00
CA ILE A 163 -6.38 -11.29 7.03
C ILE A 163 -5.76 -11.03 8.42
N THR A 164 -6.56 -10.66 9.42
CA THR A 164 -6.15 -10.50 10.82
C THR A 164 -6.47 -11.79 11.61
N PRO A 165 -5.51 -12.38 12.35
CA PRO A 165 -4.10 -12.01 12.45
C PRO A 165 -3.25 -12.58 11.29
N CYS A 166 -2.17 -11.88 10.92
CA CYS A 166 -1.17 -12.34 9.95
C CYS A 166 0.23 -12.43 10.60
N PRO A 167 0.53 -13.50 11.36
CA PRO A 167 1.76 -13.59 12.15
C PRO A 167 3.05 -13.76 11.33
N SER A 168 2.94 -14.04 10.02
CA SER A 168 4.07 -14.13 9.09
C SER A 168 4.40 -12.81 8.40
N LEU A 169 3.61 -11.76 8.63
CA LEU A 169 3.74 -10.48 7.96
C LEU A 169 5.02 -9.76 8.38
N ARG A 170 5.89 -9.47 7.41
CA ARG A 170 7.15 -8.75 7.61
C ARG A 170 7.14 -7.37 6.98
N GLN A 171 6.37 -7.19 5.91
CA GLN A 171 6.29 -5.95 5.13
C GLN A 171 4.83 -5.54 4.99
N PHE A 172 4.50 -4.35 5.44
CA PHE A 172 3.18 -3.77 5.23
C PHE A 172 3.30 -2.42 4.53
N CYS A 173 2.55 -2.25 3.46
CA CYS A 173 2.39 -0.99 2.76
C CYS A 173 0.93 -0.59 2.81
N TRP A 174 0.67 0.61 3.31
CA TRP A 174 -0.65 1.21 3.33
C TRP A 174 -0.61 2.50 2.52
N ARG A 175 -1.41 2.53 1.45
CA ARG A 175 -1.67 3.73 0.65
C ARG A 175 -3.09 4.22 0.88
N SER A 176 -3.25 5.36 1.55
CA SER A 176 -4.53 6.05 1.66
C SER A 176 -4.68 7.13 0.61
N ASN A 177 -5.84 7.10 -0.06
CA ASN A 177 -6.28 8.18 -0.95
C ASN A 177 -7.42 8.99 -0.31
N VAL A 178 -8.04 8.53 0.78
CA VAL A 178 -9.25 9.13 1.41
C VAL A 178 -8.89 9.83 2.71
N PHE A 179 -8.11 10.91 2.60
CA PHE A 179 -7.56 11.59 3.78
C PHE A 179 -8.62 12.14 4.76
N TYR A 180 -9.85 12.44 4.32
CA TYR A 180 -10.89 13.05 5.17
C TYR A 180 -11.62 12.05 6.08
N GLU A 181 -11.57 10.75 5.77
CA GLU A 181 -12.31 9.68 6.46
C GLU A 181 -11.35 8.69 7.14
N LEU A 182 -10.20 9.19 7.61
CA LEU A 182 -9.14 8.37 8.17
C LEU A 182 -9.49 7.67 9.49
N GLU A 183 -10.54 8.05 10.23
CA GLU A 183 -10.76 7.50 11.58
C GLU A 183 -10.98 5.98 11.59
N ASP A 184 -11.96 5.49 10.83
CA ASP A 184 -12.26 4.05 10.75
C ASP A 184 -11.11 3.30 10.05
N GLU A 185 -10.52 3.92 9.03
CA GLU A 185 -9.36 3.39 8.32
C GLU A 185 -8.16 3.19 9.27
N CYS A 186 -7.79 4.21 10.04
CA CYS A 186 -6.71 4.18 11.02
C CYS A 186 -6.98 3.13 12.10
N ARG A 187 -8.22 2.99 12.58
CA ARG A 187 -8.58 1.98 13.58
C ARG A 187 -8.36 0.56 13.06
N ASN A 188 -8.87 0.25 11.88
CA ASN A 188 -8.71 -1.08 11.28
C ASN A 188 -7.25 -1.40 10.97
N VAL A 189 -6.49 -0.42 10.47
CA VAL A 189 -5.05 -0.59 10.22
C VAL A 189 -4.28 -0.74 11.55
N GLY A 190 -4.62 0.04 12.57
CA GLY A 190 -4.04 -0.04 13.90
C GLY A 190 -4.23 -1.42 14.52
N GLU A 191 -5.47 -1.92 14.54
CA GLU A 191 -5.81 -3.28 15.01
C GLU A 191 -5.04 -4.36 14.23
N PHE A 192 -4.92 -4.21 12.91
CA PHE A 192 -4.17 -5.12 12.06
C PHE A 192 -2.65 -5.11 12.37
N LEU A 193 -2.07 -3.93 12.57
CA LEU A 193 -0.65 -3.77 12.92
C LEU A 193 -0.36 -4.34 14.31
N GLU A 194 -1.23 -4.09 15.29
CA GLU A 194 -1.13 -4.65 16.63
C GLU A 194 -1.19 -6.20 16.58
N ALA A 195 -2.15 -6.75 15.85
CA ALA A 195 -2.32 -8.20 15.69
C ALA A 195 -1.15 -8.88 14.95
N THR A 196 -0.37 -8.12 14.18
CA THR A 196 0.85 -8.60 13.52
C THR A 196 2.01 -8.78 14.53
N GLY A 197 2.02 -7.98 15.59
CA GLY A 197 3.00 -8.05 16.68
C GLY A 197 4.45 -7.87 16.21
N SER A 198 5.35 -8.70 16.73
CA SER A 198 6.80 -8.62 16.48
C SER A 198 7.27 -9.16 15.13
N SER A 199 6.37 -9.59 14.25
CA SER A 199 6.76 -10.09 12.93
C SER A 199 7.05 -8.98 11.92
N LEU A 200 6.45 -7.80 12.11
CA LEU A 200 6.60 -6.66 11.21
C LEU A 200 8.01 -6.05 11.29
N VAL A 201 8.65 -5.91 10.13
CA VAL A 201 10.01 -5.36 9.98
C VAL A 201 10.01 -4.06 9.18
N GLU A 202 9.09 -3.92 8.24
CA GLU A 202 8.99 -2.78 7.34
C GLU A 202 7.56 -2.28 7.21
N LEU A 203 7.39 -0.99 7.43
CA LEU A 203 6.13 -0.27 7.29
C LEU A 203 6.30 0.82 6.25
N SER A 204 5.38 0.90 5.28
CA SER A 204 5.30 2.01 4.34
C SER A 204 3.93 2.67 4.45
N LEU A 205 3.92 3.96 4.74
CA LEU A 205 2.72 4.77 4.86
C LEU A 205 2.72 5.80 3.73
N ILE A 206 1.71 5.73 2.88
CA ILE A 206 1.61 6.55 1.67
C ILE A 206 0.27 7.29 1.71
N PHE A 207 0.28 8.57 2.02
CA PHE A 207 -0.93 9.38 2.12
C PHE A 207 -0.99 10.37 0.97
N ASN A 208 -1.93 10.18 0.06
CA ASN A 208 -2.19 11.12 -1.02
C ASN A 208 -3.33 12.06 -0.62
N VAL A 209 -2.98 13.20 -0.02
CA VAL A 209 -3.93 14.19 0.49
C VAL A 209 -4.67 14.93 -0.64
N ASP A 210 -4.06 15.02 -1.83
CA ASP A 210 -4.60 15.74 -2.99
C ASP A 210 -5.41 14.88 -3.99
N MET A 211 -5.38 13.54 -3.89
CA MET A 211 -5.84 12.65 -4.98
C MET A 211 -7.35 12.39 -5.01
N LEU A 212 -8.11 12.80 -4.00
CA LEU A 212 -9.56 12.66 -4.01
C LEU A 212 -10.24 14.01 -3.97
N SER A 213 -10.37 14.59 -5.17
CA SER A 213 -11.68 15.06 -5.55
C SER A 213 -11.85 15.28 -7.04
N ASN A 214 -12.39 14.28 -7.75
CA ASN A 214 -13.16 14.58 -8.96
C ASN A 214 -14.45 15.36 -8.62
N ASP A 215 -14.80 15.46 -7.33
CA ASP A 215 -15.82 16.39 -6.86
C ASP A 215 -15.19 17.79 -6.73
N ILE A 216 -15.54 18.72 -7.60
CA ILE A 216 -14.92 20.06 -7.72
C ILE A 216 -15.02 20.89 -6.39
N ARG A 217 -15.67 20.33 -5.36
CA ARG A 217 -16.00 20.94 -4.07
C ARG A 217 -15.01 20.66 -2.94
N ILE A 218 -14.19 19.60 -2.99
CA ILE A 218 -13.26 19.33 -1.89
C ILE A 218 -11.97 20.14 -2.12
N ARG A 219 -11.91 21.29 -1.44
CA ARG A 219 -10.69 22.10 -1.35
C ARG A 219 -9.63 21.34 -0.58
N GLN A 220 -8.35 21.54 -0.92
CA GLN A 220 -7.21 21.04 -0.14
C GLN A 220 -7.47 21.18 1.37
N PRO A 221 -7.19 20.16 2.17
CA PRO A 221 -7.54 20.19 3.58
C PRO A 221 -6.75 21.30 4.27
N THR A 222 -7.42 22.14 5.04
CA THR A 222 -6.70 23.10 5.88
C THR A 222 -5.73 22.36 6.81
N ASN A 223 -4.63 23.00 7.22
CA ASN A 223 -3.68 22.41 8.18
C ASN A 223 -4.39 21.86 9.43
N LYS A 224 -5.42 22.55 9.92
CA LYS A 224 -6.24 22.08 11.05
C LYS A 224 -6.89 20.72 10.80
N VAL A 225 -7.42 20.49 9.60
CA VAL A 225 -8.04 19.21 9.23
C VAL A 225 -6.95 18.14 9.13
N ALA A 226 -5.82 18.43 8.49
CA ALA A 226 -4.73 17.47 8.39
C ALA A 226 -4.18 17.05 9.76
N ILE A 227 -3.99 18.02 10.64
CA ILE A 227 -3.61 17.80 12.03
C ILE A 227 -4.59 16.86 12.73
N GLN A 228 -5.91 17.11 12.60
CA GLN A 228 -6.92 16.24 13.21
C GLN A 228 -6.84 14.80 12.71
N GLN A 229 -6.56 14.60 11.42
CA GLN A 229 -6.43 13.24 10.87
C GLN A 229 -5.13 12.56 11.32
N PHE A 230 -4.03 13.31 11.44
CA PHE A 230 -2.79 12.78 12.00
C PHE A 230 -2.92 12.44 13.48
N MET A 231 -3.63 13.26 14.27
CA MET A 231 -3.97 12.91 15.65
C MET A 231 -4.75 11.59 15.71
N ARG A 232 -5.78 11.43 14.87
CA ARG A 232 -6.54 10.17 14.78
C ARG A 232 -5.67 8.97 14.41
N PHE A 233 -4.72 9.15 13.48
CA PHE A 233 -3.74 8.11 13.17
C PHE A 233 -2.95 7.72 14.42
N HIS A 234 -2.42 8.69 15.17
CA HIS A 234 -1.67 8.42 16.41
C HIS A 234 -2.52 7.81 17.52
N ASP A 235 -3.80 8.17 17.60
CA ASP A 235 -4.73 7.61 18.57
C ASP A 235 -5.07 6.13 18.27
N CYS A 236 -5.01 5.72 17.00
CA CYS A 236 -5.39 4.38 16.56
C CYS A 236 -4.20 3.45 16.29
N VAL A 237 -3.03 3.99 15.96
CA VAL A 237 -1.87 3.20 15.51
C VAL A 237 -0.74 3.30 16.54
N ASP A 238 -0.65 2.28 17.39
CA ASP A 238 0.44 2.13 18.35
C ASP A 238 1.56 1.24 17.78
N LEU A 239 2.59 1.88 17.22
CA LEU A 239 3.75 1.17 16.66
C LEU A 239 4.67 0.55 17.72
N THR A 240 4.47 0.85 19.02
CA THR A 240 5.22 0.18 20.10
C THR A 240 4.86 -1.31 20.21
N LYS A 241 3.70 -1.70 19.65
CA LYS A 241 3.28 -3.10 19.49
C LYS A 241 4.11 -3.89 18.46
N ASN A 242 4.95 -3.21 17.67
CA ASN A 242 5.79 -3.81 16.64
C ASN A 242 7.29 -3.64 16.97
N PRO A 243 7.83 -4.32 18.00
CA PRO A 243 9.19 -4.09 18.49
C PRO A 243 10.30 -4.47 17.50
N SER A 244 9.99 -5.24 16.46
CA SER A 244 10.92 -5.63 15.39
C SER A 244 10.92 -4.68 14.20
N LEU A 245 10.10 -3.63 14.23
CA LEU A 245 10.00 -2.65 13.15
C LEU A 245 11.35 -1.93 13.00
N GLN A 246 11.97 -2.08 11.84
CA GLN A 246 13.30 -1.50 11.56
C GLN A 246 13.22 -0.37 10.54
N ARG A 247 12.29 -0.46 9.60
CA ARG A 247 12.19 0.46 8.46
C ARG A 247 10.82 1.07 8.36
N VAL A 248 10.76 2.39 8.29
CA VAL A 248 9.54 3.14 8.02
C VAL A 248 9.74 4.00 6.78
N THR A 249 8.84 3.87 5.81
CA THR A 249 8.75 4.79 4.67
C THR A 249 7.53 5.68 4.86
N LEU A 250 7.72 7.00 4.78
CA LEU A 250 6.65 7.99 4.86
C LEU A 250 6.59 8.78 3.55
N ASP A 251 5.52 8.57 2.78
CA ASP A 251 5.22 9.29 1.54
C ASP A 251 3.89 10.05 1.74
N ILE A 252 3.95 11.25 2.32
CA ILE A 252 2.78 12.10 2.52
C ILE A 252 2.83 13.22 1.49
N ARG A 253 1.79 13.31 0.65
CA ARG A 253 1.71 14.30 -0.42
C ARG A 253 0.48 15.19 -0.24
N PRO A 254 0.62 16.52 -0.38
CA PRO A 254 1.86 17.25 -0.67
C PRO A 254 2.78 17.38 0.56
N ASP A 255 4.06 17.68 0.32
CA ASP A 255 5.14 17.74 1.32
C ASP A 255 4.85 18.53 2.60
N PRO A 256 4.12 19.67 2.60
CA PRO A 256 3.87 20.42 3.83
C PRO A 256 3.17 19.58 4.91
N TYR A 257 2.32 18.63 4.52
CA TYR A 257 1.64 17.74 5.46
C TYR A 257 2.57 16.70 6.09
N LEU A 258 3.69 16.37 5.45
CA LEU A 258 4.69 15.50 6.07
C LEU A 258 5.33 16.16 7.30
N VAL A 259 5.69 17.45 7.19
CA VAL A 259 6.30 18.17 8.32
C VAL A 259 5.31 18.25 9.48
N LEU A 260 4.04 18.53 9.18
CA LEU A 260 2.97 18.48 10.18
C LEU A 260 2.86 17.09 10.81
N PHE A 261 2.81 16.02 10.01
CA PHE A 261 2.78 14.65 10.54
C PHE A 261 3.93 14.37 11.50
N LEU A 262 5.16 14.71 11.13
CA LEU A 262 6.34 14.51 11.97
C LEU A 262 6.28 15.32 13.27
N GLN A 263 5.89 16.60 13.20
CA GLN A 263 5.75 17.44 14.40
C GLN A 263 4.75 16.84 15.41
N TYR A 264 3.66 16.25 14.93
CA TYR A 264 2.64 15.63 15.78
C TYR A 264 3.03 14.25 16.28
N ALA A 265 3.55 13.39 15.39
CA ALA A 265 3.99 12.04 15.74
C ALA A 265 4.97 12.05 16.90
N ILE A 266 5.79 13.08 16.96
CA ILE A 266 6.94 13.10 17.85
C ILE A 266 6.66 13.84 19.16
N ARG A 267 5.74 14.81 19.17
CA ARG A 267 5.26 15.44 20.41
C ARG A 267 4.48 14.50 21.31
N ASN A 268 3.97 13.39 20.78
CA ASN A 268 3.12 12.45 21.52
C ASN A 268 3.87 11.34 22.29
N GLU A 269 5.19 11.50 22.53
CA GLU A 269 6.05 10.67 23.40
C GLU A 269 6.05 9.14 23.18
N GLN A 270 5.31 8.62 22.19
CA GLN A 270 5.36 7.21 21.82
C GLN A 270 6.70 6.93 21.13
N ALA A 271 7.64 6.36 21.89
CA ALA A 271 8.99 6.09 21.42
C ALA A 271 8.97 5.11 20.24
N LEU A 272 9.26 5.62 19.04
CA LEU A 272 9.45 4.81 17.85
C LEU A 272 10.87 4.24 17.84
N SER A 273 11.03 2.92 17.94
CA SER A 273 12.36 2.29 17.79
C SER A 273 12.70 2.08 16.31
N VAL A 274 12.77 3.17 15.52
CA VAL A 274 12.98 3.09 14.07
C VAL A 274 14.46 3.29 13.73
N GLN A 275 15.03 2.37 12.94
CA GLN A 275 16.44 2.44 12.53
C GLN A 275 16.63 3.19 11.22
N SER A 276 15.65 3.14 10.31
CA SER A 276 15.71 3.77 9.00
C SER A 276 14.40 4.45 8.66
N LEU A 277 14.47 5.71 8.24
CA LEU A 277 13.34 6.52 7.77
C LEU A 277 13.58 6.94 6.31
N TYR A 278 12.65 6.60 5.43
CA TYR A 278 12.70 7.02 4.02
C TYR A 278 11.56 7.97 3.68
N ILE A 279 11.89 9.07 3.00
CA ILE A 279 10.96 10.13 2.61
C ILE A 279 11.11 10.39 1.10
N PRO A 280 10.33 9.73 0.23
CA PRO A 280 10.57 9.69 -1.22
C PRO A 280 10.29 10.98 -2.00
N PHE A 281 9.58 11.96 -1.43
CA PHE A 281 9.14 13.16 -2.17
C PHE A 281 9.50 14.45 -1.45
N LEU A 282 10.53 14.47 -0.59
CA LEU A 282 10.93 15.71 0.05
C LEU A 282 11.64 16.63 -0.95
N GLU A 283 10.86 17.33 -1.80
CA GLU A 283 11.36 18.26 -2.80
C GLU A 283 11.93 19.53 -2.13
N ASN A 284 11.46 19.82 -0.91
CA ASN A 284 11.78 21.03 -0.14
C ASN A 284 12.38 20.74 1.24
N VAL A 285 13.42 19.88 1.35
CA VAL A 285 14.46 20.24 2.33
C VAL A 285 15.04 21.50 1.75
N ILE A 286 14.69 22.66 2.32
CA ILE A 286 15.04 23.97 1.78
C ILE A 286 16.56 24.06 1.68
N PHE A 287 17.12 23.63 0.55
CA PHE A 287 18.37 24.17 0.05
C PHE A 287 18.01 25.60 -0.27
N SER A 288 18.43 26.49 0.62
CA SER A 288 18.19 27.93 0.57
C SER A 288 18.17 28.44 -0.87
N LEU A 289 17.15 29.27 -1.17
CA LEU A 289 17.00 30.17 -2.32
C LEU A 289 16.00 29.75 -3.41
N ASN A 290 14.71 29.66 -3.08
CA ASN A 290 13.70 30.30 -3.93
C ASN A 290 12.54 30.90 -3.10
N PRO A 291 12.52 32.22 -2.84
CA PRO A 291 11.61 32.86 -1.89
C PRO A 291 10.16 33.02 -2.39
N ARG A 292 9.72 32.32 -3.44
CA ARG A 292 8.42 32.57 -4.09
C ARG A 292 7.35 31.50 -3.91
N ILE A 293 7.64 30.36 -3.26
CA ILE A 293 6.65 29.27 -3.13
C ILE A 293 6.27 28.97 -1.66
N LEU A 294 7.01 29.46 -0.67
CA LEU A 294 6.76 29.13 0.75
C LEU A 294 6.11 30.25 1.59
N SER A 295 5.66 31.34 0.99
CA SER A 295 5.15 32.50 1.76
C SER A 295 3.73 32.35 2.34
N ASN A 296 3.04 31.22 2.16
CA ASN A 296 1.66 31.07 2.65
C ASN A 296 1.45 30.08 3.81
N GLU A 297 2.42 29.21 4.15
CA GLU A 297 2.12 28.09 5.09
C GLU A 297 3.06 27.95 6.30
N GLY A 298 4.07 28.81 6.45
CA GLY A 298 4.75 29.02 7.73
C GLY A 298 5.62 27.86 8.26
N LEU A 299 5.81 26.78 7.51
CA LEU A 299 6.72 25.69 7.89
C LEU A 299 8.14 25.99 7.38
N THR A 300 9.10 25.98 8.31
CA THR A 300 10.51 26.29 8.07
C THR A 300 11.37 25.02 8.06
N GLN A 301 12.59 25.10 7.52
CA GLN A 301 13.57 24.01 7.64
C GLN A 301 13.87 23.67 9.12
N ASN A 302 13.86 24.69 9.97
CA ASN A 302 14.05 24.55 11.41
C ASN A 302 12.96 23.66 12.04
N ASP A 303 11.75 23.66 11.51
CA ASP A 303 10.66 22.80 11.99
C ASP A 303 10.92 21.32 11.70
N LEU A 304 11.49 21.01 10.53
CA LEU A 304 11.90 19.65 10.19
C LEU A 304 13.11 19.21 11.04
N ASP A 305 14.11 20.08 11.20
CA ASP A 305 15.28 19.80 12.04
C ASP A 305 14.87 19.54 13.50
N ILE A 306 13.97 20.37 14.04
CA ILE A 306 13.40 20.17 15.39
C ILE A 306 12.65 18.84 15.49
N ALA A 307 11.92 18.43 14.45
CA ALA A 307 11.23 17.15 14.44
C ALA A 307 12.23 15.98 14.42
N LEU A 308 13.29 16.06 13.61
CA LEU A 308 14.28 14.99 13.47
C LEU A 308 15.19 14.81 14.70
N GLN A 309 15.40 15.86 15.50
CA GLN A 309 16.25 15.84 16.70
C GLN A 309 15.61 15.19 17.93
N GLN A 310 14.39 14.68 17.80
CA GLN A 310 13.60 14.25 18.94
C GLN A 310 14.03 12.88 19.47
N PRO A 311 13.87 12.61 20.79
CA PRO A 311 14.28 11.35 21.39
C PRO A 311 13.64 10.11 20.76
N ALA A 312 12.40 10.23 20.26
CA ALA A 312 11.69 9.16 19.56
C ALA A 312 12.38 8.73 18.24
N LEU A 313 13.33 9.50 17.72
CA LEU A 313 14.14 9.16 16.55
C LEU A 313 15.61 8.94 16.91
N ALA A 314 15.95 8.79 18.19
CA ALA A 314 17.34 8.59 18.63
C ALA A 314 18.02 7.36 18.02
N ASN A 315 17.23 6.35 17.63
CA ASN A 315 17.72 5.13 16.96
C ASN A 315 17.88 5.27 15.44
N LEU A 316 17.53 6.43 14.86
CA LEU A 316 17.60 6.67 13.42
C LEU A 316 19.05 6.68 12.94
N ARG A 317 19.44 5.65 12.20
CA ARG A 317 20.79 5.49 11.64
C ARG A 317 20.89 5.98 10.20
N ARG A 318 19.76 5.95 9.48
CA ARG A 318 19.70 6.26 8.06
C ARG A 318 18.44 7.08 7.77
N LEU A 319 18.67 8.26 7.22
CA LEU A 319 17.63 9.13 6.69
C LEU A 319 17.86 9.28 5.19
N GLU A 320 16.86 8.91 4.40
CA GLU A 320 16.92 9.01 2.95
C GLU A 320 15.83 9.94 2.44
N PHE A 321 16.21 10.81 1.51
CA PHE A 321 15.31 11.72 0.82
C PHE A 321 15.27 11.36 -0.66
N GLY A 322 14.08 11.30 -1.23
CA GLY A 322 13.89 11.26 -2.68
C GLY A 322 13.68 12.68 -3.21
N VAL A 323 14.46 13.06 -4.22
CA VAL A 323 14.29 14.34 -4.94
C VAL A 323 13.68 14.02 -6.29
N GLN A 324 12.46 14.49 -6.54
CA GLN A 324 11.89 14.53 -7.87
C GLN A 324 11.96 15.95 -8.42
N GLY A 325 12.41 16.07 -9.66
CA GLY A 325 12.55 17.35 -10.33
C GLY A 325 12.07 17.25 -11.76
N PHE A 326 11.14 18.10 -12.15
CA PHE A 326 10.86 18.36 -13.56
C PHE A 326 11.96 19.27 -14.10
N PHE A 327 12.98 18.65 -14.71
CA PHE A 327 14.05 19.38 -15.35
C PHE A 327 13.65 19.71 -16.80
N PRO A 328 13.49 20.99 -17.18
CA PRO A 328 13.48 21.34 -18.59
C PRO A 328 14.81 20.86 -19.20
N ARG A 329 14.75 20.32 -20.43
CA ARG A 329 15.84 19.56 -21.10
C ARG A 329 17.24 20.21 -21.12
N GLN A 330 17.40 21.48 -20.76
CA GLN A 330 18.66 22.21 -20.79
C GLN A 330 19.30 22.50 -19.41
N SER A 331 18.67 22.18 -18.27
CA SER A 331 19.19 22.55 -16.92
C SER A 331 19.55 21.39 -16.00
N VAL A 332 19.54 20.16 -16.50
CA VAL A 332 19.77 18.95 -15.69
C VAL A 332 21.15 18.98 -15.02
N THR A 333 22.20 19.33 -15.76
CA THR A 333 23.59 19.27 -15.26
C THR A 333 23.89 20.34 -14.21
N GLU A 334 23.39 21.56 -14.40
CA GLU A 334 23.60 22.68 -13.46
C GLU A 334 22.81 22.49 -12.16
N LYS A 335 21.59 21.97 -12.23
CA LYS A 335 20.79 21.68 -11.02
C LYS A 335 21.31 20.46 -10.26
N ILE A 336 21.78 19.41 -10.94
CA ILE A 336 22.46 18.29 -10.28
C ILE A 336 23.72 18.78 -9.56
N ALA A 337 24.51 19.66 -10.19
CA ALA A 337 25.69 20.25 -9.56
C ALA A 337 25.35 21.08 -8.30
N GLN A 338 24.27 21.86 -8.34
CA GLN A 338 23.80 22.64 -7.17
C GLN A 338 23.28 21.75 -6.02
N VAL A 339 22.56 20.67 -6.33
CA VAL A 339 22.09 19.71 -5.31
C VAL A 339 23.28 19.00 -4.65
N LEU A 340 24.27 18.58 -5.45
CA LEU A 340 25.47 17.92 -4.94
C LEU A 340 26.38 18.86 -4.14
N SER A 341 26.52 20.13 -4.54
CA SER A 341 27.32 21.11 -3.79
C SER A 341 26.69 21.43 -2.43
N GLY A 342 25.36 21.58 -2.37
CA GLY A 342 24.65 21.82 -1.10
C GLY A 342 24.72 20.66 -0.10
N LEU A 343 24.85 19.43 -0.58
CA LEU A 343 25.03 18.22 0.25
C LEU A 343 26.46 18.06 0.77
N MET A 344 27.48 18.52 0.04
CA MET A 344 28.89 18.35 0.42
C MET A 344 29.43 19.44 1.36
N GLU A 345 28.77 20.59 1.46
CA GLU A 345 29.24 21.72 2.28
C GLU A 345 28.78 21.68 3.75
N ARG A 346 27.99 20.69 4.17
CA ARG A 346 27.55 20.57 5.57
C ARG A 346 28.28 19.44 6.29
N PRO A 347 29.12 19.73 7.30
CA PRO A 347 29.48 18.72 8.27
C PRO A 347 28.20 18.29 8.99
N MET A 348 27.85 17.00 8.92
CA MET A 348 26.90 16.43 9.88
C MET A 348 27.52 16.66 11.27
N LEU A 349 26.96 17.61 12.03
CA LEU A 349 27.23 17.72 13.45
C LEU A 349 26.55 16.53 14.13
N LEU A 350 27.26 15.40 14.14
CA LEU A 350 27.01 14.36 15.13
C LEU A 350 27.29 14.99 16.49
N LEU A 351 26.25 15.12 17.31
CA LEU A 351 26.41 15.52 18.71
C LEU A 351 27.44 14.58 19.36
N PRO A 352 28.47 15.11 20.04
CA PRO A 352 29.38 14.25 20.77
C PRO A 352 28.60 13.53 21.87
N ASN A 353 28.81 12.21 21.99
CA ASN A 353 28.31 11.41 23.11
C ASN A 353 28.59 12.13 24.43
N GLN A 354 27.53 12.51 25.14
CA GLN A 354 27.59 12.89 26.54
C GLN A 354 27.74 11.62 27.37
N ASP A 355 28.92 11.02 27.35
CA ASP A 355 29.34 10.01 28.33
C ASP A 355 30.84 10.19 28.55
N ASP A 356 31.22 11.32 29.13
CA ASP A 356 32.50 11.51 29.81
C ASP A 356 32.44 12.84 30.60
N CYS A 357 31.76 12.81 31.75
CA CYS A 357 32.02 13.69 32.91
C CYS A 357 31.11 13.31 34.09
N ALA A 358 31.54 12.34 34.90
CA ALA A 358 31.24 12.31 36.32
C ALA A 358 32.23 11.40 37.07
N ALA A 359 33.13 12.06 37.81
CA ALA A 359 33.98 11.61 38.93
C ALA A 359 35.04 10.51 38.68
#